data_AF-A0A9N9KDU2-F1
#
_entry.id   AF-A0A9N9KDU2-F1
#
_cell.length_a   1.000
_cell.length_b   1.000
_cell.length_c   1.000
_cell.angle_alpha   90.00
_cell.angle_beta   90.00
_cell.angle_gamma   90.00
#
_symmetry.space_group_name_H-M   'P 1'
#
loop_
_entity.id
_entity.type
_entity.pdbx_description
1 polymer ?
#
loop_
_entity_poly.entity_id
_entity_poly.type
_entity_poly.pdbx_seq_one_letter_code
_entity_poly.pdbx_strand_id
1 'polypeptide(L)'
;PHGKMILRPSRKFLRSDELDVPDPPGYQFCQARGLIIIDSPKVGKVAVLPVGMAQVSSVILSTKPGAELKKGDEIGYFQFGGSDVCLVFQKRSKLEILAKD
;
A
#
# COMPACT_ATOMS: atom_id res chain seq x y z
N PRO A 1 13.43 -26.25 -39.92
CA PRO A 1 13.61 -27.32 -38.92
C PRO A 1 13.21 -26.82 -37.51
N HIS A 2 11.98 -27.11 -37.11
CA HIS A 2 11.34 -26.58 -35.91
C HIS A 2 11.87 -27.20 -34.62
N GLY A 3 12.45 -26.38 -33.73
CA GLY A 3 12.76 -26.76 -32.36
C GLY A 3 11.55 -26.53 -31.45
N LYS A 4 11.04 -27.59 -30.84
CA LYS A 4 9.90 -27.54 -29.90
C LYS A 4 10.42 -27.18 -28.50
N MET A 5 10.20 -25.94 -28.06
CA MET A 5 10.47 -25.54 -26.67
C MET A 5 9.36 -26.07 -25.76
N ILE A 6 9.68 -27.03 -24.90
CA ILE A 6 8.75 -27.56 -23.90
C ILE A 6 8.98 -26.79 -22.60
N LEU A 7 8.09 -25.82 -22.32
CA LEU A 7 8.07 -25.15 -21.02
C LEU A 7 7.55 -26.13 -19.97
N ARG A 8 8.38 -26.51 -19.00
CA ARG A 8 7.92 -27.25 -17.81
C ARG A 8 7.40 -26.24 -16.78
N PRO A 9 6.13 -26.30 -16.35
CA PRO A 9 5.66 -25.43 -15.28
C PRO A 9 6.29 -25.91 -13.97
N SER A 10 7.29 -25.18 -13.46
CA SER A 10 7.78 -25.40 -12.10
C SER A 10 6.86 -24.66 -11.14
N ARG A 11 5.70 -25.26 -10.82
CA ARG A 11 4.94 -24.85 -9.64
C ARG A 11 5.68 -25.42 -8.43
N LYS A 12 6.68 -24.70 -7.93
CA LYS A 12 7.21 -24.93 -6.59
C LYS A 12 6.14 -24.43 -5.61
N PHE A 13 5.49 -25.36 -4.93
CA PHE A 13 4.73 -25.08 -3.74
C PHE A 13 5.75 -24.67 -2.67
N LEU A 14 5.79 -23.38 -2.32
CA LEU A 14 6.75 -22.83 -1.34
C LEU A 14 6.41 -23.39 0.04
N ARG A 15 7.41 -23.96 0.71
CA ARG A 15 7.29 -24.42 2.10
C ARG A 15 7.27 -23.21 3.03
N SER A 16 6.57 -23.35 4.15
CA SER A 16 6.35 -22.33 5.19
C SER A 16 7.63 -21.74 5.83
N ASP A 17 8.80 -22.28 5.50
CA ASP A 17 10.09 -21.89 6.09
C ASP A 17 10.83 -20.81 5.27
N GLU A 18 10.27 -20.36 4.13
CA GLU A 18 10.80 -19.30 3.25
C GLU A 18 9.95 -18.00 3.32
N LEU A 19 9.40 -17.68 4.49
CA LEU A 19 8.71 -16.41 4.78
C LEU A 19 9.66 -15.37 5.39
N ASP A 20 10.94 -15.40 5.04
CA ASP A 20 11.89 -14.39 5.50
C ASP A 20 11.95 -13.26 4.48
N VAL A 21 11.72 -12.03 4.94
CA VAL A 21 11.74 -10.84 4.09
C VAL A 21 13.20 -10.49 3.80
N PRO A 22 13.64 -10.40 2.54
CA PRO A 22 15.01 -10.04 2.24
C PRO A 22 15.34 -8.65 2.80
N ASP A 23 16.36 -8.56 3.67
CA ASP A 23 16.93 -7.32 4.17
C ASP A 23 17.51 -6.35 3.12
N PRO A 24 17.90 -6.77 1.89
CA PRO A 24 18.34 -5.82 0.87
C PRO A 24 17.25 -4.78 0.54
N PRO A 25 17.62 -3.49 0.35
CA PRO A 25 16.67 -2.39 0.19
C PRO A 25 15.75 -2.52 -1.03
N GLY A 26 16.06 -3.42 -1.98
CA GLY A 26 15.23 -3.71 -3.14
C GLY A 26 13.82 -4.20 -2.80
N TYR A 27 13.66 -4.98 -1.73
CA TYR A 27 12.37 -5.59 -1.38
C TYR A 27 11.31 -4.55 -1.00
N GLN A 28 11.72 -3.45 -0.34
CA GLN A 28 10.80 -2.37 0.00
C GLN A 28 10.15 -1.74 -1.24
N PHE A 29 10.85 -1.70 -2.38
CA PHE A 29 10.30 -1.16 -3.63
C PHE A 29 9.29 -2.10 -4.31
N CYS A 30 9.29 -3.39 -3.97
CA CYS A 30 8.35 -4.37 -4.50
C CYS A 30 7.03 -4.43 -3.70
N GLN A 31 6.88 -3.61 -2.67
CA GLN A 31 5.67 -3.54 -1.84
C GLN A 31 4.47 -2.97 -2.59
N ALA A 32 3.28 -3.51 -2.30
CA ALA A 32 2.02 -2.94 -2.77
C ALA A 32 1.84 -1.54 -2.17
N ARG A 33 1.51 -0.55 -2.99
CA ARG A 33 1.39 0.86 -2.57
C ARG A 33 0.16 1.50 -3.21
N GLY A 34 -0.45 2.42 -2.48
CA GLY A 34 -1.50 3.29 -2.98
C GLY A 34 -1.18 4.76 -2.75
N LEU A 35 -1.88 5.64 -3.47
CA LEU A 35 -1.86 7.08 -3.24
C LEU A 35 -3.27 7.62 -3.35
N ILE A 36 -3.73 8.28 -2.29
CA ILE A 36 -5.03 8.95 -2.26
C ILE A 36 -4.75 10.40 -1.86
N ILE A 37 -5.21 11.35 -2.67
CA ILE A 37 -5.12 12.77 -2.35
C ILE A 37 -6.53 13.27 -2.04
N ILE A 38 -6.76 13.64 -0.79
CA ILE A 38 -8.01 14.22 -0.32
C ILE A 38 -7.85 15.73 -0.32
N ASP A 39 -8.68 16.44 -1.08
CA ASP A 39 -8.72 17.90 -1.09
C ASP A 39 -9.90 18.41 -0.25
N SER A 40 -9.59 18.94 0.94
CA SER A 40 -10.60 19.46 1.85
C SER A 40 -10.55 21.00 1.89
N PRO A 41 -11.70 21.68 1.83
CA PRO A 41 -11.74 23.14 2.01
C PRO A 41 -11.31 23.58 3.42
N LYS A 42 -11.46 22.71 4.43
CA LYS A 42 -11.14 23.03 5.83
C LYS A 42 -9.67 22.80 6.18
N VAL A 43 -9.11 21.66 5.77
CA VAL A 43 -7.75 21.24 6.16
C VAL A 43 -6.74 21.35 5.02
N GLY A 44 -7.16 21.62 3.79
CA GLY A 44 -6.30 21.55 2.61
C GLY A 44 -6.10 20.13 2.10
N LYS A 45 -5.02 19.92 1.34
CA LYS A 45 -4.68 18.62 0.75
C LYS A 45 -4.02 17.70 1.76
N VAL A 46 -4.46 16.44 1.77
CA VAL A 46 -3.87 15.36 2.56
C VAL A 46 -3.60 14.19 1.63
N ALA A 47 -2.35 13.77 1.52
CA ALA A 47 -2.00 12.54 0.83
C ALA A 47 -1.94 11.38 1.82
N VAL A 48 -2.60 10.29 1.49
CA VAL A 48 -2.60 9.03 2.23
C VAL A 48 -1.87 8.00 1.36
N LEU A 49 -0.78 7.45 1.90
CA LEU A 49 0.06 6.47 1.23
C LEU A 49 0.00 5.15 2.02
N PRO A 50 -0.99 4.29 1.74
CA PRO A 50 -0.99 2.92 2.25
C PRO A 50 0.15 2.11 1.61
N VAL A 51 0.92 1.41 2.43
CA VAL A 51 2.04 0.56 2.03
C VAL A 51 1.86 -0.82 2.64
N GLY A 52 1.63 -1.82 1.78
CA GLY A 52 1.48 -3.21 2.18
C GLY A 52 2.84 -3.93 2.24
N MET A 53 3.07 -4.71 3.30
CA MET A 53 4.25 -5.55 3.42
C MET A 53 4.26 -6.67 2.36
N ALA A 54 5.39 -6.86 1.66
CA ALA A 54 5.39 -7.48 0.33
C ALA A 54 5.09 -9.00 0.25
N GLN A 55 5.12 -9.76 1.36
CA GLN A 55 4.86 -11.20 1.32
C GLN A 55 3.39 -11.56 1.51
N VAL A 56 2.58 -10.67 2.08
CA VAL A 56 1.23 -11.03 2.55
C VAL A 56 0.19 -9.93 2.45
N SER A 57 0.56 -8.69 2.09
CA SER A 57 -0.36 -7.56 2.11
C SER A 57 -0.60 -6.94 0.73
N SER A 58 -1.88 -6.81 0.37
CA SER A 58 -2.34 -6.03 -0.79
C SER A 58 -2.97 -4.73 -0.34
N VAL A 59 -2.81 -3.67 -1.13
CA VAL A 59 -3.50 -2.39 -0.95
C VAL A 59 -4.67 -2.31 -1.92
N ILE A 60 -5.90 -2.24 -1.39
CA ILE A 60 -7.10 -2.07 -2.20
C ILE A 60 -7.69 -0.70 -1.94
N LEU A 61 -7.80 0.12 -2.99
CA LEU A 61 -8.49 1.40 -2.92
C LEU A 61 -9.98 1.17 -3.19
N SER A 62 -10.84 1.58 -2.26
CA SER A 62 -12.30 1.43 -2.40
C SER A 62 -12.98 2.69 -2.94
N THR A 63 -12.23 3.78 -3.10
CA THR A 63 -12.71 5.04 -3.69
C THR A 63 -12.18 5.25 -5.11
N LYS A 64 -12.79 6.20 -5.83
CA LYS A 64 -12.42 6.58 -7.20
C LYS A 64 -12.03 8.07 -7.26
N PRO A 65 -11.12 8.47 -8.16
CA PRO A 65 -10.82 9.88 -8.38
C PRO A 65 -12.09 10.70 -8.64
N GLY A 66 -12.20 11.85 -7.97
CA GLY A 66 -13.36 12.74 -8.10
C GLY A 66 -14.55 12.38 -7.21
N ALA A 67 -14.50 11.30 -6.43
CA ALA A 67 -15.54 11.00 -5.46
C ALA A 67 -15.58 12.03 -4.32
N GLU A 68 -16.79 12.46 -3.93
CA GLU A 68 -17.00 13.21 -2.69
C GLU A 68 -17.04 12.24 -1.50
N LEU A 69 -16.29 12.56 -0.45
CA LEU A 69 -16.16 11.73 0.75
C LEU A 69 -16.54 12.53 2.00
N LYS A 70 -17.15 11.85 2.95
CA LYS A 70 -17.44 12.35 4.30
C LYS A 70 -16.42 11.79 5.29
N LYS A 71 -16.29 12.46 6.44
CA LYS A 71 -15.45 11.97 7.53
C LYS A 71 -15.97 10.59 7.98
N GLY A 72 -15.09 9.60 7.98
CA GLY A 72 -15.41 8.21 8.34
C GLY A 72 -15.68 7.31 7.15
N ASP A 73 -15.76 7.84 5.93
CA ASP A 73 -15.91 7.02 4.73
C ASP A 73 -14.64 6.19 4.48
N GLU A 74 -14.85 4.96 4.03
CA GLU A 74 -13.76 4.07 3.65
C GLU A 74 -13.10 4.56 2.35
N ILE A 75 -11.76 4.61 2.35
CA ILE A 75 -10.96 5.01 1.18
C ILE A 75 -10.11 3.87 0.62
N GLY A 76 -9.94 2.81 1.41
CA GLY A 76 -9.22 1.60 1.06
C GLY A 76 -8.98 0.72 2.27
N TYR A 77 -8.46 -0.46 2.03
CA TYR A 77 -8.15 -1.45 3.04
C TYR A 77 -6.96 -2.32 2.61
N PHE A 78 -6.36 -3.00 3.59
CA PHE A 78 -5.32 -3.99 3.35
C PHE A 78 -5.92 -5.40 3.38
N GLN A 79 -5.56 -6.24 2.42
CA GLN A 79 -5.89 -7.67 2.50
C GLN A 79 -4.70 -8.42 3.11
N PHE A 80 -4.91 -9.01 4.30
CA PHE A 80 -3.99 -9.89 5.03
C PHE A 80 -2.62 -9.24 5.43
N GLY A 81 -2.09 -9.58 6.61
CA GLY A 81 -0.76 -9.15 7.08
C GLY A 81 -0.63 -7.71 7.66
N GLY A 82 0.62 -7.27 7.81
CA GLY A 82 1.03 -5.97 8.35
C GLY A 82 1.14 -4.86 7.29
N SER A 83 0.97 -3.61 7.72
CA SER A 83 0.83 -2.45 6.84
C SER A 83 1.31 -1.17 7.51
N ASP A 84 1.85 -0.26 6.71
CA ASP A 84 2.15 1.10 7.13
C ASP A 84 1.24 2.09 6.39
N VAL A 85 0.95 3.22 7.03
CA VAL A 85 0.27 4.35 6.40
C VAL A 85 1.10 5.60 6.62
N CYS A 86 1.56 6.21 5.53
CA CYS A 86 2.19 7.53 5.58
C CYS A 86 1.14 8.60 5.25
N LEU A 87 1.03 9.61 6.11
CA LEU A 87 0.17 10.77 5.90
C LEU A 87 1.03 12.00 5.62
N VAL A 88 0.76 12.68 4.52
CA VAL A 88 1.43 13.93 4.15
C VAL A 88 0.39 15.03 4.10
N PHE A 89 0.62 16.08 4.87
CA PHE A 89 -0.31 17.18 5.00
C PHE A 89 0.24 18.43 4.32
N GLN A 90 -0.64 19.17 3.66
CA GLN A 90 -0.30 20.47 3.11
C GLN A 90 0.17 21.41 4.23
N LYS A 91 1.16 22.27 3.98
CA LYS A 91 1.70 23.21 4.98
C LYS A 91 0.64 24.05 5.71
N ARG A 92 -0.47 24.38 5.05
CA ARG A 92 -1.57 25.17 5.63
C ARG A 92 -2.50 24.38 6.57
N SER A 93 -2.33 23.06 6.69
CA SER A 93 -3.21 22.20 7.49
C SER A 93 -3.11 22.42 9.01
N LYS A 94 -2.11 23.18 9.49
CA LYS A 94 -1.92 23.57 10.90
C LYS A 94 -2.12 22.40 11.87
N LEU A 95 -1.36 21.32 11.67
CA LEU A 95 -1.44 20.13 12.51
C LEU A 95 -0.72 20.31 13.84
N GLU A 96 -1.32 19.75 14.89
CA GLU A 96 -0.73 19.56 16.20
C GLU A 96 -0.83 18.07 16.56
N ILE A 97 0.28 17.44 16.93
CA ILE A 97 0.31 16.05 17.38
C ILE A 97 0.02 16.05 18.87
N LEU A 98 -1.12 15.49 19.26
CA LEU A 98 -1.61 15.54 20.64
C LEU A 98 -1.09 14.41 21.52
N ALA A 99 -0.66 13.30 20.92
CA ALA A 99 -0.02 12.22 21.66
C ALA A 99 1.34 12.72 22.18
N LYS A 100 1.51 12.72 23.51
CA LYS A 100 2.81 12.88 24.17
C LYS A 100 3.31 11.49 24.54
N ASP A 101 4.61 11.30 24.41
CA ASP A 101 5.32 10.05 24.73
C ASP A 101 4.99 9.50 26.12
#